data_AF-A0AAJ3Z260-F1
#
_entry.id   AF-A0AAJ3Z260-F1
#
_cell.length_a   1.000
_cell.length_b   1.000
_cell.length_c   1.000
_cell.angle_alpha   90.00
_cell.angle_beta   90.00
_cell.angle_gamma   90.00
#
_symmetry.space_group_name_H-M   'P 1'
#
loop_
_entity.id
_entity.type
_entity.pdbx_description
1 polymer ?
#
loop_
_entity_poly.entity_id
_entity_poly.type
_entity_poly.pdbx_seq_one_letter_code
_entity_poly.pdbx_strand_id
1 'polypeptide(L)'
;MTTLHYFFKLHPLKIREGWKVKENHLYQKPIREGRQTLFVLENEENHKMIQVESAGDLQYAVKMFTTDEKPVADMLQIPYEQLVERLEEMIWKEGGESGGPRNLLRLRIPGGWKVSHHALTDTNPGDLDPGSDVWLSDFKRDLLQLEHEEEQLLLDVEWYPENDPAGHYAVKLIKDGDWKHPLEEMLCIHPKELAYELDSVLKKAGKRS
;
A
#
# COMPACT_ATOMS: atom_id res chain seq x y z
N MET A 1 -9.85 21.78 -7.71
CA MET A 1 -9.28 21.80 -6.34
C MET A 1 -8.48 20.51 -6.19
N THR A 2 -7.17 20.61 -5.96
CA THR A 2 -6.19 19.56 -6.28
C THR A 2 -6.28 18.34 -5.36
N THR A 3 -6.39 17.16 -5.97
CA THR A 3 -6.37 15.78 -5.44
C THR A 3 -5.26 15.54 -4.38
N LEU A 4 -4.20 16.35 -4.40
CA LEU A 4 -3.01 16.26 -3.54
C LEU A 4 -3.16 16.70 -2.07
N HIS A 5 -4.20 17.47 -1.71
CA HIS A 5 -4.37 17.96 -0.32
C HIS A 5 -4.88 16.88 0.64
N TYR A 6 -5.26 15.72 0.11
CA TYR A 6 -5.88 14.63 0.86
C TYR A 6 -5.03 13.36 0.92
N PHE A 7 -3.85 13.32 0.29
CA PHE A 7 -2.98 12.14 0.27
C PHE A 7 -2.63 11.63 1.68
N PHE A 8 -2.11 12.50 2.55
CA PHE A 8 -1.79 12.14 3.95
C PHE A 8 -3.02 11.81 4.80
N LYS A 9 -4.23 12.05 4.27
CA LYS A 9 -5.49 11.69 4.91
C LYS A 9 -6.01 10.34 4.44
N LEU A 10 -5.42 9.71 3.41
CA LEU A 10 -5.80 8.35 2.99
C LEU A 10 -5.66 7.39 4.16
N HIS A 11 -6.33 6.25 4.14
CA HIS A 11 -6.07 5.15 5.05
C HIS A 11 -4.80 4.43 4.60
N PRO A 12 -3.88 4.10 5.53
CA PRO A 12 -2.79 3.20 5.20
C PRO A 12 -3.35 1.77 5.22
N LEU A 13 -3.06 0.97 4.20
CA LEU A 13 -3.61 -0.38 4.02
C LEU A 13 -2.51 -1.40 3.76
N LYS A 14 -2.74 -2.66 4.17
CA LYS A 14 -1.95 -3.81 3.73
C LYS A 14 -2.49 -4.31 2.39
N ILE A 15 -1.86 -3.86 1.32
CA ILE A 15 -2.20 -4.33 -0.04
C ILE A 15 -1.25 -5.47 -0.40
N ARG A 16 -1.83 -6.60 -0.82
CA ARG A 16 -1.09 -7.79 -1.26
C ARG A 16 -0.47 -7.56 -2.64
N GLU A 17 0.64 -8.23 -2.89
CA GLU A 17 1.23 -8.36 -4.23
C GLU A 17 0.20 -8.76 -5.30
N GLY A 18 0.34 -8.16 -6.48
CA GLY A 18 -0.53 -8.37 -7.64
C GLY A 18 -1.72 -7.41 -7.73
N TRP A 19 -2.02 -6.66 -6.67
CA TRP A 19 -3.11 -5.67 -6.69
C TRP A 19 -2.63 -4.29 -7.14
N LYS A 20 -3.40 -3.69 -8.05
CA LYS A 20 -3.26 -2.32 -8.56
C LYS A 20 -4.33 -1.42 -7.96
N VAL A 21 -3.91 -0.29 -7.42
CA VAL A 21 -4.81 0.75 -6.91
C VAL A 21 -5.29 1.58 -8.10
N LYS A 22 -6.57 1.44 -8.47
CA LYS A 22 -7.17 2.24 -9.54
C LYS A 22 -7.65 3.58 -9.02
N GLU A 23 -8.30 3.57 -7.86
CA GLU A 23 -8.78 4.77 -7.20
C GLU A 23 -8.55 4.67 -5.69
N ASN A 24 -8.10 5.76 -5.05
CA ASN A 24 -7.99 5.81 -3.60
C ASN A 24 -8.39 7.18 -3.05
N HIS A 25 -9.58 7.20 -2.45
CA HIS A 25 -10.20 8.27 -1.70
C HIS A 25 -10.69 7.76 -0.33
N LEU A 26 -10.13 6.65 0.14
CA LEU A 26 -10.47 6.09 1.44
C LEU A 26 -9.74 6.88 2.52
N TYR A 27 -10.39 7.85 3.16
CA TYR A 27 -9.74 8.76 4.11
C TYR A 27 -9.97 8.38 5.58
N GLN A 28 -8.96 8.59 6.44
CA GLN A 28 -8.97 8.40 7.91
C GLN A 28 -9.98 9.26 8.66
N LYS A 29 -10.59 10.22 7.99
CA LYS A 29 -11.74 10.94 8.51
C LYS A 29 -12.77 10.96 7.40
N PRO A 30 -14.02 10.61 7.71
CA PRO A 30 -15.12 10.71 6.76
C PRO A 30 -15.15 12.14 6.21
N ILE A 31 -14.88 12.27 4.92
CA ILE A 31 -14.99 13.55 4.23
C ILE A 31 -16.41 13.61 3.70
N ARG A 32 -17.07 14.75 3.90
CA ARG A 32 -18.34 15.05 3.21
C ARG A 32 -18.07 15.31 1.73
N GLU A 33 -17.56 14.30 1.03
CA GLU A 33 -17.51 14.26 -0.42
C GLU A 33 -18.71 13.45 -0.89
N GLY A 34 -19.44 13.95 -1.90
CA GLY A 34 -20.53 13.21 -2.54
C GLY A 34 -20.06 12.05 -3.42
N ARG A 35 -18.82 11.58 -3.24
CA ARG A 35 -18.25 10.45 -3.99
C ARG A 35 -18.90 9.17 -3.51
N GLN A 36 -19.52 8.46 -4.45
CA GLN A 36 -20.09 7.15 -4.17
C GLN A 36 -18.98 6.10 -4.09
N THR A 37 -18.10 6.04 -5.09
CA THR A 37 -16.93 5.14 -5.09
C THR A 37 -15.75 5.81 -4.40
N LEU A 38 -15.14 5.11 -3.45
CA LEU A 38 -14.05 5.62 -2.61
C LEU A 38 -12.74 4.89 -2.84
N PHE A 39 -12.77 3.62 -3.21
CA PHE A 39 -11.56 2.82 -3.38
C PHE A 39 -11.82 1.73 -4.40
N VAL A 40 -10.87 1.51 -5.29
CA VAL A 40 -10.92 0.46 -6.29
C VAL A 40 -9.54 -0.21 -6.38
N LEU A 41 -9.52 -1.52 -6.17
CA LEU A 41 -8.38 -2.38 -6.48
C LEU A 41 -8.72 -3.29 -7.65
N GLU A 42 -7.72 -3.55 -8.46
CA GLU A 42 -7.77 -4.48 -9.59
C GLU A 42 -6.60 -5.44 -9.47
N ASN A 43 -6.87 -6.73 -9.66
CA ASN A 43 -5.83 -7.74 -9.85
C ASN A 43 -6.06 -8.34 -11.24
N GLU A 44 -5.14 -8.01 -12.15
CA GLU A 44 -5.25 -8.36 -13.56
C GLU A 44 -5.04 -9.87 -13.79
N GLU A 45 -4.21 -10.53 -12.97
CA GLU A 45 -3.86 -11.94 -13.12
C GLU A 45 -5.03 -12.89 -12.83
N ASN A 46 -5.82 -12.57 -11.80
CA ASN A 46 -6.98 -13.36 -11.42
C ASN A 46 -8.31 -12.72 -11.83
N HIS A 47 -8.26 -11.64 -12.63
CA HIS A 47 -9.42 -10.92 -13.14
C HIS A 47 -10.37 -10.45 -12.03
N LYS A 48 -9.85 -9.97 -10.89
CA LYS A 48 -10.68 -9.53 -9.76
C LYS A 48 -10.62 -8.04 -9.54
N MET A 49 -11.72 -7.52 -9.02
CA MET A 49 -11.82 -6.17 -8.51
C MET A 49 -12.40 -6.17 -7.09
N ILE A 50 -11.89 -5.25 -6.27
CA ILE A 50 -12.47 -4.89 -4.98
C ILE A 50 -12.84 -3.42 -5.04
N GLN A 51 -14.09 -3.11 -4.69
CA GLN A 51 -14.62 -1.75 -4.70
C GLN A 51 -15.22 -1.40 -3.34
N VAL A 52 -14.89 -0.22 -2.83
CA VAL A 52 -15.49 0.36 -1.62
C VAL A 52 -16.35 1.55 -2.01
N GLU A 53 -17.60 1.52 -1.60
CA GLU A 53 -18.56 2.60 -1.79
C GLU A 53 -19.02 3.19 -0.45
N SER A 54 -19.34 4.49 -0.45
CA SER A 54 -20.04 5.14 0.65
C SER A 54 -21.52 4.70 0.65
N ALA A 55 -21.98 4.14 1.77
CA ALA A 55 -23.38 3.77 1.98
C ALA A 55 -24.17 4.83 2.81
N GLY A 56 -23.52 5.93 3.20
CA GLY A 56 -24.08 6.95 4.10
C GLY A 56 -23.85 6.60 5.57
N ASP A 57 -24.08 7.57 6.48
CA ASP A 57 -24.00 7.38 7.94
C ASP A 57 -22.74 6.65 8.46
N LEU A 58 -21.58 6.93 7.85
CA LEU A 58 -20.29 6.29 8.18
C LEU A 58 -20.28 4.77 7.95
N GLN A 59 -21.14 4.30 7.05
CA GLN A 59 -21.18 2.93 6.58
C GLN A 59 -20.62 2.85 5.16
N TYR A 60 -20.04 1.70 4.86
CA TYR A 60 -19.38 1.43 3.60
C TYR A 60 -19.86 0.10 3.06
N ALA A 61 -20.04 0.03 1.75
CA ALA A 61 -20.29 -1.22 1.05
C ALA A 61 -18.98 -1.66 0.38
N VAL A 62 -18.49 -2.84 0.75
CA VAL A 62 -17.32 -3.44 0.10
C VAL A 62 -17.80 -4.58 -0.80
N LYS A 63 -17.40 -4.56 -2.07
CA LYS A 63 -17.79 -5.53 -3.09
C LYS A 63 -16.55 -6.16 -3.69
N MET A 64 -16.60 -7.47 -3.96
CA MET A 64 -15.60 -8.18 -4.76
C MET A 64 -16.30 -8.85 -5.92
N PHE A 65 -15.74 -8.69 -7.12
CA PHE A 65 -16.32 -9.24 -8.34
C PHE A 65 -15.21 -9.53 -9.34
N THR A 66 -15.50 -10.42 -10.30
CA THR A 66 -14.59 -10.65 -11.42
C THR A 66 -14.81 -9.58 -12.49
N THR A 67 -13.81 -9.28 -13.32
CA THR A 67 -13.95 -8.28 -14.40
C THR A 67 -15.06 -8.65 -15.40
N ASP A 68 -15.37 -9.93 -15.51
CA ASP A 68 -16.35 -10.47 -16.46
C ASP A 68 -17.77 -10.57 -15.87
N GLU A 69 -17.92 -10.50 -14.54
CA GLU A 69 -19.20 -10.57 -13.86
C GLU A 69 -19.63 -9.18 -13.36
N LYS A 70 -20.93 -8.87 -13.52
CA LYS A 70 -21.51 -7.73 -12.81
C LYS A 70 -21.41 -7.98 -11.31
N PRO A 71 -21.12 -6.94 -10.50
CA PRO A 71 -20.96 -7.10 -9.06
C PRO A 71 -22.15 -7.85 -8.46
N VAL A 72 -21.90 -9.06 -7.96
CA VAL A 72 -22.89 -9.81 -7.20
C VAL A 72 -23.05 -9.06 -5.88
N ALA A 73 -24.29 -8.73 -5.56
CA ALA A 73 -24.69 -7.80 -4.51
C ALA A 73 -24.54 -8.36 -3.09
N ASP A 74 -23.41 -9.00 -2.77
CA ASP A 74 -23.02 -9.27 -1.39
C ASP A 74 -22.51 -7.94 -0.78
N MET A 75 -23.46 -7.02 -0.58
CA MET A 75 -23.24 -5.77 0.11
C MET A 75 -23.09 -6.07 1.60
N LEU A 76 -21.85 -6.23 2.05
CA LEU A 76 -21.54 -6.11 3.46
C LEU A 76 -21.53 -4.61 3.79
N GLN A 77 -22.61 -4.14 4.45
CA GLN A 77 -22.59 -2.84 5.10
C GLN A 77 -21.67 -2.93 6.32
N ILE A 78 -20.50 -2.30 6.20
CA ILE A 78 -19.44 -2.34 7.19
C ILE A 78 -19.36 -0.97 7.87
N PRO A 79 -19.45 -0.90 9.21
CA PRO A 79 -19.18 0.33 9.95
C PRO A 79 -17.74 0.81 9.71
N TYR A 80 -17.53 2.12 9.67
CA TYR A 80 -16.21 2.74 9.50
C TYR A 80 -15.09 2.07 10.32
N GLU A 81 -15.37 1.76 11.60
CA GLU A 81 -14.39 1.19 12.54
C GLU A 81 -13.88 -0.19 12.11
N GLN A 82 -14.67 -0.95 11.35
CA GLN A 82 -14.31 -2.30 10.88
C GLN A 82 -13.84 -2.31 9.42
N LEU A 83 -13.90 -1.17 8.72
CA LEU A 83 -13.68 -1.11 7.28
C LEU A 83 -12.29 -1.60 6.88
N VAL A 84 -11.25 -1.10 7.55
CA VAL A 84 -9.85 -1.43 7.22
C VAL A 84 -9.60 -2.92 7.38
N GLU A 85 -10.01 -3.49 8.52
CA GLU A 85 -9.78 -4.92 8.81
C GLU A 85 -10.51 -5.82 7.80
N ARG A 86 -11.79 -5.53 7.52
CA ARG A 86 -12.57 -6.32 6.54
C ARG A 86 -12.04 -6.18 5.12
N LEU A 87 -11.60 -4.99 4.74
CA LEU A 87 -11.02 -4.74 3.43
C LEU A 87 -9.70 -5.51 3.27
N GLU A 88 -8.81 -5.46 4.27
CA GLU A 88 -7.57 -6.24 4.29
C GLU A 88 -7.86 -7.74 4.28
N GLU A 89 -8.81 -8.24 5.07
CA GLU A 89 -9.24 -9.64 5.00
C GLU A 89 -9.66 -10.07 3.58
N MET A 90 -10.38 -9.21 2.85
CA MET A 90 -10.79 -9.48 1.46
C MET A 90 -9.60 -9.48 0.50
N ILE A 91 -8.66 -8.55 0.64
CA ILE A 91 -7.43 -8.49 -0.17
C ILE A 91 -6.58 -9.76 0.01
N TRP A 92 -6.59 -10.34 1.22
CA TRP A 92 -5.72 -11.45 1.62
C TRP A 92 -6.41 -12.82 1.66
N LYS A 93 -7.74 -12.91 1.47
CA LYS A 93 -8.57 -14.12 1.63
C LYS A 93 -8.08 -15.35 0.86
N GLU A 94 -7.39 -15.16 -0.26
CA GLU A 94 -6.86 -16.26 -1.09
C GLU A 94 -5.51 -16.81 -0.63
N GLY A 95 -4.85 -16.20 0.34
CA GLY A 95 -3.57 -16.66 0.88
C GLY A 95 -3.71 -17.73 1.98
N GLY A 96 -4.93 -18.08 2.41
CA GLY A 96 -5.16 -19.00 3.53
C GLY A 96 -4.90 -18.41 4.92
N GLU A 97 -4.43 -17.16 5.01
CA GLU A 97 -4.23 -16.44 6.25
C GLU A 97 -5.28 -15.33 6.41
N SER A 98 -6.02 -15.35 7.53
CA SER A 98 -6.97 -14.27 7.86
C SER A 98 -6.19 -12.98 8.14
N GLY A 99 -6.35 -11.97 7.28
CA GLY A 99 -5.85 -10.59 7.49
C GLY A 99 -4.43 -10.29 7.01
N GLY A 100 -3.80 -11.20 6.27
CA GLY A 100 -2.40 -11.06 5.82
C GLY A 100 -1.38 -11.17 6.97
N PRO A 101 -0.07 -11.05 6.69
CA PRO A 101 0.94 -11.08 7.74
C PRO A 101 0.67 -9.98 8.76
N ARG A 102 0.63 -10.37 10.05
CA ARG A 102 0.21 -9.47 11.13
C ARG A 102 1.08 -8.21 11.23
N ASN A 103 2.36 -8.33 10.87
CA ASN A 103 3.38 -7.30 10.98
C ASN A 103 3.70 -6.55 9.67
N LEU A 104 2.97 -6.73 8.56
CA LEU A 104 3.23 -5.89 7.37
C LEU A 104 2.94 -4.41 7.62
N LEU A 105 3.81 -3.55 7.12
CA LEU A 105 3.66 -2.10 7.18
C LEU A 105 2.45 -1.68 6.32
N ARG A 106 1.53 -0.91 6.90
CA ARG A 106 0.40 -0.32 6.15
C ARG A 106 0.86 0.90 5.38
N LEU A 107 0.56 0.98 4.09
CA LEU A 107 1.04 2.03 3.18
C LEU A 107 -0.10 2.86 2.61
N ARG A 108 0.15 4.16 2.34
CA ARG A 108 -0.79 5.03 1.62
C ARG A 108 -0.47 5.03 0.13
N ILE A 109 -1.05 4.08 -0.58
CA ILE A 109 -0.78 3.94 -2.02
C ILE A 109 -1.82 4.75 -2.81
N PRO A 110 -1.42 5.75 -3.61
CA PRO A 110 -2.36 6.50 -4.45
C PRO A 110 -2.78 5.68 -5.66
N GLY A 111 -3.84 6.12 -6.36
CA GLY A 111 -4.24 5.51 -7.63
C GLY A 111 -3.11 5.54 -8.67
N GLY A 112 -3.08 4.54 -9.54
CA GLY A 112 -2.07 4.33 -10.59
C GLY A 112 -0.96 3.35 -10.24
N TRP A 113 -0.79 3.02 -8.95
CA TRP A 113 0.29 2.13 -8.49
C TRP A 113 -0.16 0.68 -8.31
N LYS A 114 0.68 -0.24 -8.80
CA LYS A 114 0.62 -1.69 -8.54
C LYS A 114 1.58 -2.06 -7.43
N VAL A 115 1.15 -2.94 -6.53
CA VAL A 115 2.03 -3.60 -5.56
C VAL A 115 2.64 -4.83 -6.23
N SER A 116 3.89 -4.73 -6.63
CA SER A 116 4.60 -5.83 -7.31
C SER A 116 5.41 -6.68 -6.32
N HIS A 117 5.75 -6.15 -5.15
CA HIS A 117 6.25 -6.92 -4.03
C HIS A 117 5.99 -6.19 -2.70
N HIS A 118 5.71 -6.93 -1.61
CA HIS A 118 5.50 -6.33 -0.29
C HIS A 118 5.79 -7.32 0.86
N ALA A 119 7.01 -7.25 1.38
CA ALA A 119 7.49 -7.97 2.57
C ALA A 119 7.88 -7.03 3.73
N LEU A 120 7.81 -5.71 3.53
CA LEU A 120 8.16 -4.69 4.50
C LEU A 120 7.30 -4.77 5.78
N THR A 121 7.94 -5.04 6.92
CA THR A 121 7.27 -5.15 8.22
C THR A 121 7.32 -3.84 9.02
N ASP A 122 6.48 -3.72 10.04
CA ASP A 122 6.50 -2.62 11.02
C ASP A 122 7.50 -2.83 12.17
N THR A 123 8.33 -3.87 12.07
CA THR A 123 9.39 -4.21 13.02
C THR A 123 10.38 -3.05 13.16
N ASN A 124 10.55 -2.54 14.38
CA ASN A 124 11.49 -1.47 14.67
C ASN A 124 12.91 -2.03 14.92
N PRO A 125 13.91 -1.68 14.08
CA PRO A 125 15.28 -2.18 14.24
C PRO A 125 15.89 -1.84 15.61
N GLY A 126 15.53 -0.69 16.19
CA GLY A 126 16.06 -0.23 17.47
C GLY A 126 15.63 -1.06 18.68
N ASP A 127 14.61 -1.91 18.52
CA ASP A 127 14.10 -2.78 19.59
C ASP A 127 14.68 -4.22 19.49
N LEU A 128 15.51 -4.50 18.48
CA LEU A 128 16.05 -5.83 18.21
C LEU A 128 17.45 -6.02 18.82
N ASP A 129 17.68 -7.22 19.34
CA ASP A 129 19.02 -7.67 19.67
C ASP A 129 19.84 -7.92 18.37
N PRO A 130 21.11 -7.50 18.27
CA PRO A 130 21.94 -7.73 17.08
C PRO A 130 22.11 -9.20 16.68
N GLY A 131 21.93 -10.15 17.61
CA GLY A 131 21.99 -11.59 17.36
C GLY A 131 20.62 -12.22 17.05
N SER A 132 19.56 -11.42 16.88
CA SER A 132 18.21 -11.93 16.61
C SER A 132 18.08 -12.52 15.20
N ASP A 133 17.40 -13.66 15.09
CA ASP A 133 17.05 -14.25 13.79
C ASP A 133 16.07 -13.39 12.98
N VAL A 134 15.44 -12.37 13.59
CA VAL A 134 14.55 -11.42 12.91
C VAL A 134 15.30 -10.64 11.81
N TRP A 135 16.59 -10.38 12.00
CA TRP A 135 17.43 -9.77 10.95
C TRP A 135 17.43 -10.60 9.66
N LEU A 136 17.35 -11.93 9.78
CA LEU A 136 17.34 -12.85 8.65
C LEU A 136 15.96 -13.00 7.99
N SER A 137 14.88 -12.58 8.64
CA SER A 137 13.52 -12.67 8.08
C SER A 137 13.01 -11.33 7.54
N ASP A 138 13.20 -10.25 8.30
CA ASP A 138 12.48 -8.98 8.10
C ASP A 138 13.33 -7.92 7.36
N PHE A 139 14.64 -8.13 7.24
CA PHE A 139 15.60 -7.11 6.78
C PHE A 139 16.35 -7.54 5.51
N LYS A 140 15.58 -7.71 4.43
CA LYS A 140 16.04 -8.16 3.11
C LYS A 140 16.30 -7.02 2.13
N ARG A 141 16.89 -7.34 0.98
CA ARG A 141 17.09 -6.36 -0.10
C ARG A 141 15.85 -6.10 -0.95
N ASP A 142 14.81 -6.89 -0.80
CA ASP A 142 13.58 -6.86 -1.59
C ASP A 142 12.38 -6.70 -0.64
N LEU A 143 12.20 -5.53 -0.04
CA LEU A 143 11.15 -5.33 0.98
C LEU A 143 9.85 -4.80 0.39
N LEU A 144 9.92 -3.89 -0.58
CA LEU A 144 8.75 -3.30 -1.20
C LEU A 144 9.09 -2.89 -2.63
N GLN A 145 8.20 -3.22 -3.55
CA GLN A 145 8.25 -2.74 -4.91
C GLN A 145 6.86 -2.28 -5.37
N LEU A 146 6.76 -1.00 -5.75
CA LEU A 146 5.55 -0.43 -6.34
C LEU A 146 5.83 0.04 -7.76
N GLU A 147 4.93 -0.25 -8.68
CA GLU A 147 5.05 0.09 -10.11
C GLU A 147 3.95 1.04 -10.54
N HIS A 148 4.29 2.10 -11.26
CA HIS A 148 3.33 2.97 -11.95
C HIS A 148 3.61 2.92 -13.46
N GLU A 149 2.99 1.97 -14.13
CA GLU A 149 3.27 1.63 -15.54
C GLU A 149 3.11 2.82 -16.49
N GLU A 150 2.02 3.58 -16.35
CA GLU A 150 1.72 4.74 -17.22
C GLU A 150 2.79 5.82 -17.16
N GLU A 151 3.40 5.99 -15.98
CA GLU A 151 4.45 6.98 -15.72
C GLU A 151 5.83 6.34 -15.73
N GLN A 152 5.94 5.04 -16.03
CA GLN A 152 7.17 4.26 -16.00
C GLN A 152 8.01 4.51 -14.73
N LEU A 153 7.34 4.58 -13.58
CA LEU A 153 7.97 4.75 -12.27
C LEU A 153 8.04 3.42 -11.53
N LEU A 154 9.12 3.24 -10.78
CA LEU A 154 9.33 2.14 -9.86
C LEU A 154 9.77 2.72 -8.51
N LEU A 155 9.02 2.45 -7.45
CA LEU A 155 9.45 2.70 -6.08
C LEU A 155 10.00 1.40 -5.51
N ASP A 156 11.24 1.43 -5.04
CA ASP A 156 11.94 0.28 -4.49
C ASP A 156 12.40 0.58 -3.06
N VAL A 157 12.26 -0.40 -2.16
CA VAL A 157 12.73 -0.32 -0.77
C VAL A 157 13.52 -1.58 -0.44
N GLU A 158 14.74 -1.37 0.03
CA GLU A 158 15.65 -2.41 0.48
C GLU A 158 16.18 -2.10 1.89
N TRP A 159 16.58 -3.12 2.65
CA TRP A 159 17.48 -2.96 3.79
C TRP A 159 18.91 -3.26 3.35
N TYR A 160 19.83 -2.35 3.66
CA TYR A 160 21.22 -2.46 3.26
C TYR A 160 22.20 -2.09 4.39
N PRO A 161 23.26 -2.89 4.64
CA PRO A 161 23.50 -4.22 4.08
C PRO A 161 22.44 -5.23 4.53
N GLU A 162 22.15 -6.24 3.70
CA GLU A 162 21.11 -7.22 3.99
C GLU A 162 21.35 -7.94 5.32
N ASN A 163 20.31 -8.07 6.14
CA ASN A 163 20.32 -8.71 7.45
C ASN A 163 21.33 -8.12 8.46
N ASP A 164 21.92 -6.95 8.18
CA ASP A 164 22.90 -6.32 9.06
C ASP A 164 22.20 -5.42 10.08
N PRO A 165 22.40 -5.62 11.40
CA PRO A 165 21.87 -4.74 12.44
C PRO A 165 22.31 -3.28 12.34
N ALA A 166 23.44 -3.01 11.68
CA ALA A 166 23.95 -1.67 11.39
C ALA A 166 23.46 -1.12 10.03
N GLY A 167 22.57 -1.84 9.35
CA GLY A 167 21.99 -1.42 8.09
C GLY A 167 20.95 -0.30 8.24
N HIS A 168 20.32 0.02 7.11
CA HIS A 168 19.29 1.03 7.00
C HIS A 168 18.34 0.69 5.85
N TYR A 169 17.13 1.23 5.89
CA TYR A 169 16.26 1.24 4.72
C TYR A 169 16.82 2.21 3.69
N ALA A 170 16.92 1.76 2.44
CA ALA A 170 17.18 2.60 1.29
C ALA A 170 15.94 2.63 0.41
N VAL A 171 15.44 3.84 0.13
CA VAL A 171 14.26 4.05 -0.74
C VAL A 171 14.72 4.74 -2.01
N LYS A 172 14.31 4.20 -3.16
CA LYS A 172 14.64 4.74 -4.48
C LYS A 172 13.38 4.88 -5.32
N LEU A 173 13.19 6.05 -5.93
CA LEU A 173 12.20 6.25 -6.99
C LEU A 173 12.93 6.28 -8.33
N ILE A 174 12.68 5.28 -9.16
CA ILE A 174 13.34 5.09 -10.45
C ILE A 174 12.36 5.43 -11.57
N LYS A 175 12.86 6.06 -12.62
CA LYS A 175 12.11 6.43 -13.82
C LYS A 175 12.77 5.80 -15.03
N ASP A 176 11.95 5.19 -15.90
CA ASP A 176 12.39 4.58 -17.16
C ASP A 176 13.50 3.52 -16.98
N GLY A 177 13.55 2.89 -15.78
CA GLY A 177 14.57 1.91 -15.42
C GLY A 177 15.97 2.48 -15.17
N ASP A 178 16.13 3.80 -15.03
CA ASP A 178 17.44 4.41 -14.74
C ASP A 178 17.82 4.30 -13.26
N TRP A 179 18.33 3.14 -12.87
CA TRP A 179 18.85 2.88 -11.51
C TRP A 179 20.08 3.72 -11.14
N LYS A 180 20.77 4.31 -12.12
CA LYS A 180 21.98 5.12 -11.85
C LYS A 180 21.61 6.54 -11.44
N HIS A 181 20.45 7.02 -11.88
CA HIS A 181 19.96 8.37 -11.63
C HIS A 181 18.52 8.32 -11.08
N PRO A 182 18.31 7.80 -9.86
CA PRO A 182 17.00 7.80 -9.25
C PRO A 182 16.47 9.24 -9.09
N LEU A 183 15.16 9.40 -9.26
CA LEU A 183 14.46 10.68 -9.08
C LEU A 183 14.46 11.14 -7.63
N GLU A 184 14.43 10.19 -6.70
CA GLU A 184 14.54 10.41 -5.26
C GLU A 184 15.34 9.23 -4.68
N GLU A 185 16.25 9.52 -3.76
CA GLU A 185 17.00 8.52 -3.00
C GLU A 185 17.14 9.01 -1.56
N MET A 186 16.95 8.10 -0.61
CA MET A 186 17.05 8.42 0.81
C MET A 186 17.39 7.19 1.65
N LEU A 187 17.85 7.46 2.87
CA LEU A 187 18.17 6.44 3.86
C LEU A 187 17.48 6.78 5.18
N CYS A 188 16.90 5.78 5.84
CA CYS A 188 16.31 5.92 7.17
C CYS A 188 16.39 4.60 7.93
N ILE A 189 16.26 4.65 9.26
CA ILE A 189 16.39 3.46 10.10
C ILE A 189 15.03 3.07 10.72
N HIS A 190 14.16 4.04 11.00
CA HIS A 190 12.93 3.77 11.73
C HIS A 190 11.72 3.57 10.80
N PRO A 191 10.89 2.53 11.00
CA PRO A 191 9.69 2.30 10.16
C PRO A 191 8.72 3.48 10.10
N LYS A 192 8.62 4.27 11.18
CA LYS A 192 7.80 5.49 11.21
C LYS A 192 8.32 6.58 10.28
N GLU A 193 9.65 6.72 10.22
CA GLU A 193 10.31 7.65 9.30
C GLU A 193 10.14 7.14 7.86
N LEU A 194 10.40 5.85 7.63
CA LEU A 194 10.18 5.19 6.35
C LEU A 194 8.75 5.41 5.82
N ALA A 195 7.72 5.20 6.64
CA ALA A 195 6.34 5.41 6.22
C ALA A 195 6.07 6.86 5.80
N TYR A 196 6.59 7.85 6.55
CA TYR A 196 6.47 9.27 6.20
C TYR A 196 7.18 9.60 4.89
N GLU A 197 8.33 8.98 4.68
CA GLU A 197 9.14 9.19 3.50
C GLU A 197 8.54 8.55 2.24
N LEU A 198 8.02 7.33 2.34
CA LEU A 198 7.25 6.69 1.26
C LEU A 198 6.03 7.55 0.89
N ASP A 199 5.32 8.07 1.88
CA ASP A 199 4.22 9.00 1.68
C ASP A 199 4.67 10.27 0.92
N SER A 200 5.83 10.83 1.28
CA SER A 200 6.42 12.02 0.62
C SER A 200 6.76 11.74 -0.84
N VAL A 201 7.41 10.61 -1.13
CA VAL A 201 7.82 10.20 -2.47
C VAL A 201 6.60 9.92 -3.35
N LEU A 202 5.64 9.12 -2.88
CA LEU A 202 4.42 8.80 -3.62
C LEU A 202 3.60 10.06 -3.93
N LYS A 203 3.52 10.99 -2.98
CA LYS A 203 2.85 12.29 -3.18
C LYS A 203 3.57 13.14 -4.23
N LYS A 204 4.90 13.16 -4.25
CA LYS A 204 5.69 13.91 -5.26
C LYS A 204 5.54 13.28 -6.64
N ALA A 205 5.54 11.95 -6.73
CA ALA A 205 5.34 11.23 -7.98
C ALA A 205 4.01 11.59 -8.64
N GLY A 206 2.91 11.63 -7.86
CA GLY A 206 1.60 12.08 -8.35
C GLY A 206 1.48 13.59 -8.67
N LYS A 207 2.55 14.38 -8.55
CA LYS A 207 2.62 15.76 -9.10
C LYS A 207 3.33 15.81 -10.45
N ARG A 208 4.04 14.75 -10.83
CA ARG A 208 4.86 14.68 -12.04
C ARG A 208 4.07 14.14 -13.24
N SER A 209 2.89 13.57 -12.98
CA SER A 209 1.86 13.17 -13.95
C SER A 209 0.84 14.26 -14.26
#